data_AF-Q2S6V3-F1
#
_entry.id   AF-Q2S6V3-F1
#
_cell.length_a   1.000
_cell.length_b   1.000
_cell.length_c   1.000
_cell.angle_alpha   90.00
_cell.angle_beta   90.00
_cell.angle_gamma   90.00
#
_symmetry.space_group_name_H-M   'P 1'
#
loop_
_entity.id
_entity.type
_entity.pdbx_description
1 polymer ?
#
loop_
_entity_poly.entity_id
_entity_poly.type
_entity_poly.pdbx_seq_one_letter_code
_entity_poly.pdbx_strand_id
1 'polypeptide(L)' 'MRKETQSVVDDMFKHGPADFDERGVIFGGEKSLNSSDAEAFPDEIEEYRPEERKPRLVHSSDDNSKKRA' A
#
# COMPACT_ATOMS: atom_id res chain seq x y z
N MET A 1 -11.19 24.90 13.99
CA MET A 1 -10.87 23.58 13.41
C MET A 1 -11.57 22.39 14.06
N ARG A 2 -11.70 22.26 15.39
CA ARG A 2 -12.38 21.08 16.00
C ARG A 2 -13.90 20.97 15.76
N LYS A 3 -14.59 22.08 15.52
CA LYS A 3 -16.06 22.09 15.35
C LYS A 3 -16.51 21.58 13.97
N GLU A 4 -15.75 21.91 12.93
CA GLU A 4 -16.05 21.48 11.55
C GLU A 4 -15.87 19.97 11.38
N THR A 5 -14.84 19.40 12.00
CA THR A 5 -14.63 17.95 12.02
C THR A 5 -15.74 17.23 12.78
N GLN A 6 -16.27 17.84 13.84
CA GLN A 6 -17.32 17.25 14.65
C GLN A 6 -18.67 17.21 13.90
N SER A 7 -19.00 18.27 13.17
CA SER A 7 -20.22 18.29 12.34
C SER A 7 -20.19 17.26 11.20
N VAL A 8 -19.03 16.97 10.63
CA VAL A 8 -18.88 15.95 9.58
C VAL A 8 -19.05 14.55 10.16
N VAL A 9 -18.49 14.29 11.34
CA VAL A 9 -18.66 13.02 12.05
C VAL A 9 -20.13 12.82 12.43
N ASP A 10 -20.77 13.83 13.02
CA ASP A 10 -22.18 13.74 13.40
C ASP A 10 -23.08 13.48 12.18
N ASP A 11 -22.79 14.09 11.03
CA ASP A 11 -23.54 13.85 9.79
C ASP A 11 -23.37 12.43 9.25
N MET A 12 -22.17 11.86 9.38
CA MET A 12 -21.86 10.50 8.93
C MET A 12 -22.63 9.42 9.71
N PHE A 13 -23.00 9.68 10.97
CA PHE A 13 -23.71 8.74 11.85
C PHE A 13 -25.22 9.06 12.03
N LYS A 14 -25.76 10.07 11.34
CA LYS A 14 -27.20 10.41 11.41
C LYS A 14 -28.11 9.36 10.79
N HIS A 15 -27.62 8.67 9.77
CA HIS A 15 -28.35 7.57 9.16
C HIS A 15 -28.06 6.32 10.00
N GLY A 16 -29.12 5.63 10.43
CA GLY A 16 -29.04 4.40 11.23
C GLY A 16 -28.23 3.30 10.52
N PRO A 17 -28.16 2.08 11.07
CA PRO A 17 -27.44 0.98 10.41
C PRO A 17 -27.88 0.92 8.94
N ALA A 18 -26.91 1.11 8.05
CA ALA A 18 -27.19 1.07 6.62
C ALA A 18 -27.63 -0.36 6.30
N ASP A 19 -28.86 -0.50 5.80
CA ASP A 19 -29.35 -1.76 5.24
C ASP A 19 -28.61 -1.96 3.90
N PHE A 20 -27.40 -2.50 3.98
CA PHE A 20 -26.65 -2.88 2.81
C PHE A 20 -27.35 -4.07 2.15
N ASP A 21 -27.73 -3.93 0.89
CA ASP A 21 -28.17 -5.06 0.09
C ASP A 21 -26.95 -5.95 -0.17
N GLU A 22 -26.83 -7.03 0.61
CA GLU A 22 -25.76 -8.02 0.45
C GLU A 22 -25.89 -8.84 -0.85
N ARG A 23 -26.98 -8.66 -1.61
CA ARG A 23 -27.20 -9.35 -2.89
C ARG A 23 -26.44 -8.65 -4.03
N GLY A 24 -25.11 -8.66 -3.97
CA GLY A 24 -24.28 -8.17 -5.06
C GLY A 24 -22.93 -7.63 -4.61
N VAL A 25 -22.28 -6.88 -5.50
CA VAL A 25 -20.98 -6.26 -5.22
C VAL A 25 -21.18 -5.02 -4.36
N ILE A 26 -20.83 -5.14 -3.08
CA ILE A 26 -21.00 -4.08 -2.08
C ILE A 26 -19.96 -2.97 -2.26
N PHE A 27 -18.76 -3.31 -2.76
CA PHE A 27 -17.68 -2.37 -3.04
C PHE A 27 -16.77 -2.89 -4.15
N GLY A 28 -16.14 -2.00 -4.90
CA GLY A 28 -15.37 -2.35 -6.09
C GLY A 28 -16.25 -2.54 -7.33
N GLY A 29 -15.67 -3.06 -8.41
CA GLY A 29 -16.39 -3.33 -9.66
C GLY A 29 -16.59 -4.81 -9.87
N GLU A 30 -17.74 -5.22 -10.41
CA GLU A 30 -18.00 -6.63 -10.77
C GLU A 30 -16.93 -7.18 -11.74
N LYS A 31 -16.37 -6.30 -12.57
CA LYS A 31 -15.27 -6.61 -13.50
C LYS A 31 -13.95 -6.94 -12.80
N SER A 32 -13.73 -6.48 -11.57
CA SER A 32 -12.52 -6.77 -10.80
C SER A 32 -12.67 -7.94 -9.82
N LEU A 33 -13.86 -8.55 -9.73
CA LEU A 33 -14.06 -9.73 -8.87
C LEU A 33 -13.18 -10.92 -9.28
N ASN A 34 -12.90 -11.03 -10.59
CA ASN A 34 -12.15 -12.13 -11.16
C ASN A 34 -10.72 -11.74 -11.57
N SER A 35 -10.32 -10.48 -11.37
CA SER A 35 -8.96 -10.03 -11.67
C SER A 35 -8.05 -10.33 -10.49
N SER A 36 -6.85 -10.83 -10.76
CA SER A 36 -5.84 -10.99 -9.71
C SER A 36 -5.15 -9.66 -9.38
N ASP A 37 -4.58 -9.53 -8.18
CA ASP A 37 -3.84 -8.33 -7.78
C ASP A 37 -2.71 -7.98 -8.77
N ALA A 38 -2.06 -8.99 -9.35
CA ALA A 38 -1.04 -8.83 -10.38
C ALA A 38 -1.56 -8.23 -11.70
N GLU A 39 -2.85 -8.41 -12.03
CA GLU A 39 -3.50 -7.77 -13.18
C GLU A 39 -3.96 -6.34 -12.86
N ALA A 40 -4.35 -6.10 -11.61
CA ALA A 40 -4.78 -4.78 -11.13
C ALA A 40 -3.58 -3.82 -10.96
N PHE A 41 -2.41 -4.34 -10.61
CA PHE A 41 -1.20 -3.58 -10.34
C PHE A 41 0.01 -4.15 -11.11
N PRO A 42 0.06 -3.98 -12.44
CA PRO A 42 1.12 -4.57 -13.28
C PRO A 42 2.52 -4.00 -13.01
N ASP A 43 2.61 -2.82 -12.40
CA ASP A 43 3.86 -2.16 -12.04
C ASP A 43 4.28 -2.43 -10.59
N GLU A 44 3.53 -3.26 -9.85
CA GLU A 44 3.88 -3.60 -8.48
C GLU A 44 5.16 -4.44 -8.46
N ILE A 45 6.20 -3.87 -7.88
CA ILE A 45 7.48 -4.54 -7.67
C ILE A 45 7.25 -5.82 -6.85
N GLU A 46 7.75 -6.96 -7.35
CA GLU A 46 7.69 -8.23 -6.63
C GLU A 46 8.14 -8.04 -5.18
N GLU A 47 7.30 -8.47 -4.23
CA GLU A 47 7.65 -8.41 -2.82
C GLU A 47 8.96 -9.16 -2.59
N TYR A 48 9.94 -8.47 -2.00
CA TYR A 48 11.23 -9.08 -1.69
C TYR A 48 11.06 -10.37 -0.90
N ARG A 49 11.62 -11.45 -1.43
CA ARG A 49 11.67 -12.71 -0.68
C ARG A 49 12.53 -12.51 0.57
N PRO A 50 12.23 -13.19 1.68
CA PRO A 50 12.99 -13.04 2.93
C PRO A 50 14.51 -13.16 2.76
N GLU A 51 14.97 -13.97 1.81
CA GLU A 51 16.38 -14.20 1.49
C GLU A 51 17.05 -13.00 0.84
N GLU A 52 16.29 -12.17 0.12
CA GLU A 52 16.75 -11.01 -0.64
C GLU A 52 16.84 -9.73 0.21
N ARG A 53 16.20 -9.74 1.38
CA ARG A 53 16.26 -8.66 2.37
C ARG A 53 17.65 -8.46 2.99
N LYS A 54 18.61 -9.34 2.70
CA LYS A 54 19.97 -9.25 3.26
C LYS A 54 20.74 -8.11 2.57
N PRO A 55 21.27 -7.14 3.34
CA PRO A 55 22.10 -6.09 2.77
C PRO A 55 23.33 -6.71 2.12
N ARG A 56 23.55 -6.40 0.83
CA ARG A 56 24.77 -6.80 0.13
C ARG A 56 25.93 -5.98 0.69
N LEU A 57 26.89 -6.67 1.32
CA LEU A 57 28.11 -6.03 1.81
C LEU A 57 28.98 -5.65 0.61
N VAL A 58 28.95 -4.38 0.20
CA VAL A 58 29.81 -3.87 -0.86
C VAL A 58 31.18 -3.57 -0.24
N HIS A 59 32.16 -4.45 -0.46
CA HIS A 59 33.55 -4.12 -0.17
C HIS A 59 34.05 -3.19 -1.28
N SER A 60 34.20 -1.90 -0.97
CA SER A 60 34.92 -0.96 -1.82
C SER A 60 36.42 -1.25 -1.71
N SER A 61 36.93 -2.10 -2.59
CA SER A 61 38.37 -2.32 -2.74
C SER A 61 38.96 -1.24 -3.65
N ASP A 62 38.94 0.02 -3.24
CA ASP A 62 39.59 1.12 -3.98
C ASP A 62 40.05 2.29 -3.08
N ASP A 63 40.42 2.00 -1.83
CA ASP A 63 41.04 2.99 -0.94
C ASP A 63 42.51 2.62 -0.61
N ASN A 64 43.26 2.15 -1.61
CA ASN A 64 44.72 2.12 -1.47
C ASN A 64 45.29 3.51 -1.81
N SER A 65 45.17 4.35 -0.79
CA SER A 65 45.63 5.73 -0.73
C SER A 65 47.05 5.91 -1.28
N LYS A 66 47.20 6.88 -2.17
CA LYS A 66 48.43 7.65 -2.39
C LYS A 66 49.01 8.10 -1.03
N LYS A 67 50.05 7.40 -0.55
CA LYS A 67 50.96 7.79 0.55
C LYS A 67 52.28 7.08 0.24
N ARG A 68 53.45 7.67 0.03
CA ARG A 68 54.09 8.99 0.19
C ARG A 68 55.23 9.01 -0.87
N ALA A 69 55.43 10.08 -1.63
CA ALA A 69 56.51 11.07 -1.44
C ALA A 69 57.87 10.45 -1.11
#